data_AF-A0A7W0YVG9-F1
#
_entry.id   AF-A0A7W0YVG9-F1
#
_cell.length_a   1.000
_cell.length_b   1.000
_cell.length_c   1.000
_cell.angle_alpha   90.00
_cell.angle_beta   90.00
_cell.angle_gamma   90.00
#
_symmetry.space_group_name_H-M   'P 1'
#
loop_
_entity.id
_entity.type
_entity.pdbx_description
1 polymer ?
#
loop_
_entity_poly.entity_id
_entity_poly.type
_entity_poly.pdbx_seq_one_letter_code
_entity_poly.pdbx_strand_id
1 'polypeptide(L)' 'MLLEDGTRFDGEACGAPGHAVGEVVFTTGMSGYQECMSDPSFHAQLITFTAPMVGNYGVSAA' A
#
# COMPACT_ATOMS: atom_id res chain seq x y z
N MET A 1 9.81 5.34 -2.73
CA MET A 1 9.38 4.52 -3.88
C MET A 1 10.08 5.04 -5.13
N LEU A 2 10.62 4.14 -5.96
CA LEU A 2 11.24 4.48 -7.25
C LEU A 2 10.52 3.68 -8.33
N LEU A 3 9.99 4.37 -9.33
CA LEU A 3 9.31 3.76 -10.46
C LEU A 3 10.30 3.45 -11.59
N GLU A 4 9.90 2.58 -12.52
CA GLU A 4 10.73 2.17 -13.66
C GLU A 4 11.11 3.35 -14.57
N ASP A 5 10.27 4.39 -14.63
CA ASP A 5 10.49 5.61 -15.42
C ASP A 5 11.46 6.60 -14.75
N GLY A 6 11.97 6.26 -13.56
CA GLY A 6 12.87 7.10 -12.77
C GLY A 6 12.15 8.06 -11.82
N THR A 7 10.82 8.09 -11.81
CA THR A 7 10.05 8.91 -10.86
C THR A 7 10.29 8.42 -9.43
N ARG A 8 10.63 9.36 -8.55
CA ARG A 8 10.96 9.09 -7.15
C ARG A 8 9.98 9.78 -6.20
N PHE A 9 9.49 9.01 -5.24
CA PHE A 9 8.69 9.50 -4.12
C PHE A 9 9.43 9.21 -2.82
N ASP A 10 9.83 10.28 -2.12
CA ASP A 10 10.42 10.20 -0.79
C ASP A 10 9.33 10.20 0.29
N GLY A 11 9.53 9.43 1.35
CA GLY A 11 8.55 9.27 2.42
C GLY A 11 9.17 8.61 3.65
N GLU A 12 8.34 8.45 4.69
CA GLU A 12 8.74 7.83 5.95
C GLU A 12 8.23 6.39 6.03
N ALA A 13 9.05 5.49 6.56
CA ALA A 13 8.70 4.08 6.70
C ALA A 13 7.78 3.86 7.91
N CYS A 14 6.63 3.22 7.69
CA CYS A 14 5.66 2.87 8.74
C CYS A 14 5.42 1.36 8.89
N GLY A 15 6.09 0.53 8.09
CA GLY A 15 5.93 -0.93 8.04
C GLY A 15 7.20 -1.69 8.38
N ALA A 16 7.29 -2.93 7.87
CA ALA A 16 8.46 -3.79 8.08
C ALA A 16 9.73 -3.18 7.44
N PRO A 17 10.92 -3.38 8.05
CA PRO A 17 12.18 -2.95 7.45
C PRO A 17 12.52 -3.77 6.21
N GLY A 18 13.16 -3.14 5.22
CA GLY A 18 13.61 -3.80 3.99
C GLY A 18 13.13 -3.08 2.74
N HIS A 19 13.14 -3.80 1.62
CA HIS A 19 12.64 -3.33 0.32
C HIS A 19 11.64 -4.32 -0.25
N ALA A 20 10.65 -3.80 -0.97
CA ALA A 20 9.70 -4.58 -1.73
C ALA A 20 9.73 -4.12 -3.20
N VAL A 21 9.52 -5.06 -4.11
CA VAL A 21 9.45 -4.83 -5.55
C VAL A 21 8.18 -5.48 -6.06
N GLY A 22 7.46 -4.79 -6.94
CA GLY A 22 6.20 -5.26 -7.48
C GLY A 22 5.59 -4.25 -8.44
N GLU A 23 4.49 -4.63 -9.06
CA GLU A 23 3.68 -3.73 -9.87
C GLU A 23 3.03 -2.68 -8.94
N VAL A 24 3.18 -1.41 -9.29
CA VAL A 24 2.53 -0.31 -8.54
C VAL A 24 1.12 -0.15 -9.07
N VAL A 25 0.14 -0.37 -8.20
CA VAL A 25 -1.29 -0.23 -8.51
C VAL A 25 -1.92 0.79 -7.59
N PHE A 26 -3.07 1.34 -7.98
CA PHE A 26 -3.85 2.24 -7.11
C PHE A 26 -5.29 1.77 -6.97
N THR A 27 -5.88 2.04 -5.81
CA THR A 27 -7.30 1.79 -5.53
C THR A 27 -8.01 3.06 -5.09
N THR A 28 -9.25 3.21 -5.57
CA THR A 28 -10.16 4.31 -5.21
C THR A 28 -11.00 4.01 -3.97
N GLY A 29 -10.79 2.85 -3.34
CA GLY A 29 -11.42 2.50 -2.07
C GLY A 29 -11.06 3.51 -0.98
N MET A 30 -12.07 4.10 -0.35
CA MET A 30 -11.90 5.08 0.73
C MET A 30 -11.90 4.45 2.13
N SER A 31 -12.20 3.15 2.23
CA SER A 31 -12.25 2.36 3.46
C SER A 31 -11.85 0.90 3.15
N GLY A 32 -11.74 0.06 4.18
CA GLY A 32 -11.42 -1.36 4.01
C GLY A 32 -9.96 -1.64 3.67
N TYR A 33 -9.03 -0.81 4.15
CA TYR A 33 -7.60 -0.96 3.85
C TYR A 33 -7.04 -2.30 4.35
N GLN A 34 -7.55 -2.83 5.47
CA GLN A 34 -7.10 -4.12 6.01
C GLN A 34 -7.48 -5.25 5.05
N GLU A 35 -8.73 -5.28 4.60
CA GLU A 35 -9.26 -6.26 3.66
C GLU A 35 -8.50 -6.19 2.33
N CYS A 36 -8.27 -4.98 1.81
CA CYS A 36 -7.43 -4.78 0.62
C CYS A 36 -6.01 -5.34 0.81
N MET A 37 -5.37 -5.11 1.96
CA MET A 37 -4.01 -5.63 2.22
C MET A 37 -3.96 -7.16 2.36
N SER A 38 -5.08 -7.80 2.72
CA SER A 38 -5.20 -9.26 2.85
C SER A 38 -5.74 -9.96 1.61
N ASP A 39 -6.18 -9.22 0.59
CA ASP A 39 -6.76 -9.79 -0.62
C ASP A 39 -5.67 -10.45 -1.49
N PRO A 40 -5.80 -11.76 -1.81
CA PRO A 40 -4.83 -12.47 -2.66
C PRO A 40 -4.62 -11.85 -4.04
N SER A 41 -5.57 -11.06 -4.54
CA SER A 41 -5.50 -10.39 -5.84
C SER A 41 -4.37 -9.37 -5.92
N PHE A 42 -3.91 -8.83 -4.77
CA PHE A 42 -2.77 -7.91 -4.71
C PHE A 42 -1.43 -8.61 -4.46
N HIS A 43 -1.34 -9.93 -4.65
CA HIS A 43 -0.09 -10.66 -4.48
C HIS A 43 1.02 -10.06 -5.37
N ALA A 44 2.19 -9.78 -4.77
CA ALA A 44 3.33 -9.16 -5.42
C ALA A 44 3.09 -7.76 -6.03
N GLN A 45 2.06 -7.04 -5.54
CA GLN A 45 1.78 -5.66 -5.93
C GLN A 45 2.06 -4.68 -4.81
N LEU A 46 2.40 -3.44 -5.17
CA LEU A 46 2.56 -2.29 -4.29
C LEU A 46 1.29 -1.43 -4.38
N ILE A 47 0.43 -1.53 -3.36
CA ILE A 47 -0.87 -0.83 -3.35
C ILE A 47 -0.68 0.64 -2.93
N THR A 48 -1.17 1.56 -3.76
CA THR A 48 -1.29 2.99 -3.45
C THR A 48 -2.76 3.35 -3.20
N PHE A 49 -3.08 3.79 -2.00
CA PHE A 49 -4.43 4.26 -1.68
C PHE A 49 -4.59 5.71 -2.14
N THR A 50 -5.69 6.03 -2.84
CA THR A 50 -6.03 7.44 -3.13
C THR A 50 -6.60 8.14 -1.90
N ALA A 51 -7.07 7.40 -0.90
CA ALA A 51 -7.53 7.94 0.37
C ALA A 51 -6.36 8.51 1.19
N PRO A 52 -6.40 9.78 1.62
CA PRO A 52 -5.26 10.42 2.28
C PRO A 52 -5.02 9.91 3.72
N MET A 53 -6.05 9.34 4.35
CA MET A 53 -5.98 8.83 5.72
C MET A 53 -6.23 7.32 5.69
N VAL A 54 -5.16 6.55 5.94
CA VAL A 54 -5.18 5.08 6.03
C VAL A 54 -4.75 4.68 7.45
N GLY A 55 -5.41 3.68 8.04
CA GLY A 55 -5.10 3.23 9.41
C GLY A 55 -5.89 3.95 10.52
N ASN A 56 -6.89 4.76 10.17
CA ASN A 56 -7.70 5.53 11.13
C ASN A 56 -8.47 4.67 12.14
N TYR A 57 -8.72 3.39 11.85
CA TYR A 57 -9.40 2.45 12.75
C TYR A 57 -8.49 1.32 13.25
N GLY A 58 -7.17 1.40 13.03
CA GLY A 58 -6.23 0.34 13.40
C GLY A 58 -6.46 -0.96 12.62
N VAL A 59 -6.26 -2.11 13.26
CA VAL A 59 -6.51 -3.42 12.64
C VAL A 59 -7.36 -4.27 13.59
N SER A 60 -8.28 -5.04 13.03
CA SER A 60 -8.99 -6.08 13.77
C SER A 60 -8.19 -7.37 13.74
N ALA A 61 -8.20 -8.12 14.84
CA ALA A 61 -7.87 -9.53 14.79
C ALA A 61 -8.92 -10.24 13.92
N ALA A 62 -8.46 -11.03 12.96
CA ALA A 62 -9.30 -11.90 12.15
C ALA A 62 -9.71 -13.15 12.96
#